data_AF-A0A8J2N4S8-F1
#
_entry.id   AF-A0A8J2N4S8-F1
#
_cell.length_a   1.000
_cell.length_b   1.000
_cell.length_c   1.000
_cell.angle_alpha   90.00
_cell.angle_beta   90.00
_cell.angle_gamma   90.00
#
_symmetry.space_group_name_H-M   'P 1'
#
loop_
_entity.id
_entity.type
_entity.pdbx_description
1 polymer ?
#
loop_
_entity_poly.entity_id
_entity_poly.type
_entity_poly.pdbx_seq_one_letter_code
_entity_poly.pdbx_strand_id
1 'polypeptide(L)'
;MSNYLVPGTYEILPKHNPEMSLNAWEGATTPGTPIKLYMRMPTSNNTHFNIVPAGSGYESHIICAKSGLYLCMNGIDRQITTEMRPPTDNNIRWVLESVGDDAYAINSCSDGGNAQLNVRGANRDIGAEVITWVVSPDAAHAQFILKAI
;
A
#
# COMPACT_ATOMS: atom_id res chain seq x y z
N MET A 1 -18.40 14.71 -2.11
CA MET A 1 -17.93 14.44 -0.74
C MET A 1 -16.41 14.36 -0.83
N SER A 2 -15.68 15.12 -0.01
CA SER A 2 -14.22 15.22 -0.13
C SER A 2 -13.56 13.95 0.40
N ASN A 3 -13.12 13.08 -0.50
CA ASN A 3 -12.32 11.87 -0.23
C ASN A 3 -10.87 12.25 0.14
N TYR A 4 -10.67 13.20 1.06
CA TYR A 4 -9.33 13.62 1.46
C TYR A 4 -8.89 12.84 2.69
N LEU A 5 -8.05 11.82 2.46
CA LEU A 5 -7.32 11.17 3.55
C LEU A 5 -6.35 12.19 4.14
N VAL A 6 -6.39 12.38 5.45
CA VAL A 6 -5.45 13.25 6.16
C VAL A 6 -4.05 12.66 6.07
N PRO A 7 -2.99 13.44 5.80
CA PRO A 7 -1.62 12.94 5.88
C PRO A 7 -1.30 12.43 7.29
N GLY A 8 -0.61 11.29 7.40
CA GLY A 8 -0.33 10.69 8.71
C GLY A 8 0.28 9.29 8.62
N THR A 9 0.42 8.64 9.78
CA THR A 9 0.93 7.28 9.89
C THR A 9 -0.23 6.30 10.03
N TYR A 10 -0.24 5.25 9.21
CA TYR A 10 -1.32 4.28 9.12
C TYR A 10 -0.80 2.84 9.14
N GLU A 11 -1.58 1.93 9.71
CA GLU A 11 -1.60 0.54 9.25
C GLU A 11 -2.45 0.45 7.98
N ILE A 12 -2.01 -0.36 7.01
CA ILE A 12 -2.79 -0.67 5.81
C ILE A 12 -3.26 -2.11 5.93
N LEU A 13 -4.58 -2.31 6.03
CA LEU A 13 -5.19 -3.61 6.30
C LEU A 13 -6.02 -4.05 5.09
N PRO A 14 -5.87 -5.28 4.59
CA PRO A 14 -6.75 -5.76 3.52
C PRO A 14 -8.18 -5.93 4.06
N LYS A 15 -9.19 -5.41 3.35
CA LYS A 15 -10.60 -5.43 3.79
C LYS A 15 -11.12 -6.85 4.07
N HIS A 16 -10.70 -7.83 3.25
CA HIS A 16 -11.07 -9.24 3.43
C HIS A 16 -10.36 -9.96 4.60
N ASN A 17 -9.38 -9.33 5.26
CA ASN A 17 -8.67 -9.90 6.40
C ASN A 17 -8.09 -8.80 7.35
N PRO A 18 -8.93 -8.12 8.14
CA PRO A 18 -8.52 -6.98 8.98
C PRO A 18 -7.68 -7.35 10.22
N GLU A 19 -7.42 -8.65 10.44
CA GLU A 19 -6.48 -9.13 11.47
C GLU A 19 -5.02 -9.13 10.98
N MET A 20 -4.81 -8.90 9.67
CA MET A 20 -3.50 -8.75 9.03
C MET A 20 -3.25 -7.30 8.62
N SER A 21 -1.98 -6.96 8.42
CA SER A 21 -1.56 -5.69 7.82
C SER A 21 -0.46 -5.93 6.79
N LEU A 22 -0.25 -4.93 5.94
CA LEU A 22 0.97 -4.83 5.16
C LEU A 22 2.19 -4.75 6.08
N ASN A 23 3.26 -5.41 5.67
CA ASN A 23 4.50 -5.50 6.41
C ASN A 23 5.68 -5.40 5.44
N ALA A 24 6.61 -4.48 5.72
CA ALA A 24 7.94 -4.54 5.12
C ALA A 24 8.69 -5.73 5.74
N TRP A 25 8.86 -6.79 4.93
CA TRP A 25 9.15 -8.13 5.40
C TRP A 25 10.37 -8.18 6.33
N GLU A 26 10.21 -8.88 7.45
CA GLU A 26 11.23 -9.03 8.51
C GLU A 26 11.74 -7.70 9.09
N GLY A 27 11.09 -6.58 8.77
CA GLY A 27 11.53 -5.26 9.19
C GLY A 27 12.83 -4.81 8.52
N ALA A 28 13.19 -5.40 7.39
CA ALA A 28 14.37 -5.03 6.63
C ALA A 28 14.29 -3.56 6.16
N THR A 29 15.44 -2.89 6.16
CA THR A 29 15.56 -1.47 5.80
C THR A 29 16.28 -1.26 4.47
N THR A 30 16.52 -2.33 3.71
CA THR A 30 17.20 -2.29 2.42
C THR A 30 16.21 -2.07 1.28
N PRO A 31 16.58 -1.34 0.22
CA PRO A 31 15.82 -1.33 -1.04
C PRO A 31 15.59 -2.76 -1.55
N GLY A 32 14.45 -3.00 -2.21
CA GLY A 32 14.03 -4.33 -2.64
C GLY A 32 13.31 -5.16 -1.57
N THR A 33 13.11 -4.63 -0.35
CA THR A 33 12.38 -5.37 0.69
C THR A 33 10.93 -5.61 0.26
N PRO A 34 10.46 -6.86 0.17
CA PRO A 34 9.11 -7.16 -0.29
C PRO A 34 8.05 -6.77 0.75
N ILE A 35 6.87 -6.41 0.27
CA ILE A 35 5.68 -6.25 1.09
C ILE A 35 4.88 -7.54 1.08
N LYS A 36 4.52 -8.01 2.27
CA LYS A 36 3.70 -9.20 2.49
C LYS A 36 2.67 -8.94 3.59
N LEU A 37 1.64 -9.78 3.65
CA LEU A 37 0.75 -9.79 4.80
C LEU A 37 1.45 -10.39 6.01
N TYR A 38 1.23 -9.78 7.16
CA TYR A 38 1.65 -10.29 8.45
C TYR A 38 0.57 -10.00 9.49
N MET A 39 0.61 -10.72 10.62
CA MET A 39 -0.28 -10.43 11.75
C MET A 39 -0.11 -8.97 12.18
N ARG A 40 -1.21 -8.32 12.55
CA ARG A 40 -1.16 -6.93 13.00
C ARG A 40 -0.29 -6.77 14.23
N MET A 41 0.60 -5.79 14.14
CA MET A 41 1.58 -5.47 15.18
C MET A 41 1.60 -3.95 15.38
N PRO A 42 0.62 -3.37 16.10
CA PRO A 42 0.42 -1.91 16.16
C PRO A 42 1.56 -1.14 16.84
N THR A 43 2.54 -1.83 17.43
CA THR A 43 3.73 -1.24 18.04
C THR A 43 4.98 -1.37 17.16
N SER A 44 4.89 -2.05 16.01
CA SER A 44 6.03 -2.38 15.16
C SER A 44 6.12 -1.45 13.95
N ASN A 45 7.17 -0.63 13.88
CA ASN A 45 7.27 0.40 12.84
C ASN A 45 7.33 -0.15 11.39
N ASN A 46 7.62 -1.44 11.17
CA ASN A 46 7.63 -2.05 9.83
C ASN A 46 6.24 -2.45 9.31
N THR A 47 5.18 -2.30 10.11
CA THR A 47 3.77 -2.37 9.68
C THR A 47 3.14 -0.99 9.54
N HIS A 48 3.89 0.08 9.81
CA HIS A 48 3.41 1.46 9.74
C HIS A 48 3.88 2.11 8.44
N PHE A 49 2.97 2.84 7.80
CA PHE A 49 3.24 3.56 6.56
C PHE A 49 2.81 5.02 6.71
N ASN A 50 3.72 5.93 6.43
CA ASN A 50 3.41 7.35 6.33
C ASN A 50 2.81 7.62 4.95
N ILE A 51 1.59 8.17 4.93
CA ILE A 51 0.92 8.58 3.72
C ILE A 51 0.98 10.10 3.67
N VAL A 52 1.65 10.63 2.65
CA VAL A 52 1.91 12.07 2.50
C VAL A 52 1.65 12.53 1.06
N PRO A 53 1.24 13.79 0.83
CA PRO A 53 1.02 14.30 -0.51
C PRO A 53 2.31 14.24 -1.35
N ALA A 54 2.21 13.78 -2.61
CA ALA A 54 3.32 13.70 -3.57
C ALA A 54 3.47 14.95 -4.46
N GLY A 55 2.81 16.04 -4.09
CA GLY A 55 2.86 17.33 -4.78
C GLY A 55 1.55 17.67 -5.49
N SER A 56 1.33 17.16 -6.70
CA SER A 56 0.20 17.56 -7.56
C SER A 56 -1.03 16.65 -7.38
N GLY A 57 -2.21 17.27 -7.24
CA GLY A 57 -3.49 16.57 -7.26
C GLY A 57 -3.75 15.73 -5.99
N TYR A 58 -4.35 14.56 -6.18
CA TYR A 58 -4.68 13.60 -5.12
C TYR A 58 -3.61 12.49 -4.98
N GLU A 59 -2.40 12.71 -5.52
CA GLU A 59 -1.30 11.77 -5.46
C GLU A 59 -0.63 11.77 -4.09
N SER A 60 -0.30 10.57 -3.61
CA SER A 60 0.36 10.35 -2.33
C SER A 60 1.60 9.46 -2.50
N HIS A 61 2.59 9.72 -1.67
CA HIS A 61 3.63 8.74 -1.36
C HIS A 61 3.18 7.90 -0.17
N ILE A 62 3.45 6.60 -0.23
CA ILE A 62 3.31 5.68 0.88
C ILE A 62 4.72 5.25 1.28
N ILE A 63 5.13 5.52 2.51
CA ILE A 63 6.52 5.40 2.97
C ILE A 63 6.57 4.48 4.18
N CYS A 64 7.36 3.42 4.13
CA CYS A 64 7.55 2.53 5.28
C CYS A 64 8.19 3.32 6.44
N ALA A 65 7.52 3.39 7.60
CA ALA A 65 7.96 4.20 8.72
C ALA A 65 9.28 3.69 9.34
N LYS A 66 9.57 2.38 9.21
CA LYS A 66 10.82 1.79 9.69
C LYS A 66 12.04 2.14 8.82
N SER A 67 11.89 2.09 7.50
CA SER A 67 13.02 2.22 6.56
C SER A 67 13.12 3.60 5.91
N GLY A 68 12.03 4.38 5.87
CA GLY A 68 11.94 5.62 5.11
C GLY A 68 11.87 5.42 3.60
N LEU A 69 11.71 4.17 3.13
CA LEU A 69 11.65 3.82 1.71
C LEU A 69 10.20 3.86 1.19
N TYR A 70 10.04 4.19 -0.08
CA TYR A 70 8.75 4.28 -0.74
C TYR A 70 8.18 2.91 -1.07
N LEU A 71 6.87 2.74 -0.91
CA LEU A 71 6.12 1.65 -1.51
C LEU A 71 6.18 1.79 -3.05
N CYS A 72 6.78 0.80 -3.71
CA CYS A 72 7.10 0.87 -5.14
C CYS A 72 6.37 -0.22 -5.93
N MET A 73 5.69 0.19 -6.99
CA MET A 73 5.21 -0.68 -8.04
C MET A 73 6.36 -1.19 -8.90
N ASN A 74 6.34 -2.49 -9.21
CA ASN A 74 7.35 -3.16 -10.05
C ASN A 74 6.77 -3.72 -11.37
N GLY A 75 5.55 -3.31 -11.72
CA GLY A 75 4.78 -3.80 -12.88
C GLY A 75 3.52 -4.59 -12.47
N ILE A 76 2.60 -4.78 -13.41
CA ILE A 76 1.40 -5.63 -13.19
C ILE A 76 1.83 -7.09 -12.94
N ASP A 77 1.17 -7.73 -11.97
CA ASP A 77 1.46 -9.08 -11.46
C ASP A 77 2.85 -9.23 -10.81
N ARG A 78 3.45 -8.11 -10.38
CA ARG A 78 4.73 -8.10 -9.66
C ARG A 78 4.54 -7.72 -8.21
N GLN A 79 5.36 -8.32 -7.36
CA GLN A 79 5.38 -8.02 -5.93
C GLN A 79 5.82 -6.58 -5.70
N ILE A 80 5.13 -5.92 -4.77
CA ILE A 80 5.47 -4.59 -4.28
C ILE A 80 6.67 -4.69 -3.36
N THR A 81 7.62 -3.78 -3.53
CA THR A 81 8.79 -3.65 -2.68
C THR A 81 8.87 -2.26 -2.08
N THR A 82 9.72 -2.08 -1.07
CA THR A 82 10.14 -0.75 -0.64
C THR A 82 11.42 -0.36 -1.35
N GLU A 83 11.46 0.82 -1.98
CA GLU A 83 12.59 1.27 -2.80
C GLU A 83 13.01 2.71 -2.49
N MET A 84 14.26 3.03 -2.84
CA MET A 84 14.72 4.41 -2.96
C MET A 84 14.57 4.85 -4.42
N ARG A 85 13.70 5.83 -4.68
CA ARG A 85 13.45 6.40 -6.01
C ARG A 85 13.36 7.92 -5.94
N PRO A 86 13.59 8.64 -7.05
CA PRO A 86 13.30 10.07 -7.13
C PRO A 86 11.82 10.32 -6.80
N PRO A 87 11.44 11.35 -6.02
CA PRO A 87 10.05 11.66 -5.67
C PRO A 87 9.11 11.90 -6.88
N THR A 88 9.68 12.12 -8.07
CA THR A 88 8.96 12.29 -9.35
C THR A 88 8.73 10.99 -10.10
N ASP A 89 9.22 9.84 -9.62
CA ASP A 89 8.98 8.52 -10.24
C ASP A 89 7.51 8.10 -10.02
N ASN A 90 6.79 7.81 -11.10
CA ASN A 90 5.38 7.40 -11.02
C ASN A 90 5.19 6.06 -10.30
N ASN A 91 6.21 5.20 -10.25
CA ASN A 91 6.13 3.90 -9.60
C ASN A 91 6.00 3.98 -8.08
N ILE A 92 6.24 5.16 -7.48
CA ILE A 92 6.11 5.40 -6.04
C ILE A 92 4.98 6.38 -5.70
N ARG A 93 4.10 6.64 -6.67
CA ARG A 93 2.97 7.56 -6.54
C ARG A 93 1.68 6.77 -6.63
N TRP A 94 0.79 7.06 -5.68
CA TRP A 94 -0.45 6.34 -5.50
C TRP A 94 -1.62 7.31 -5.38
N VAL A 95 -2.77 6.95 -5.95
CA VAL A 95 -4.05 7.62 -5.72
C VAL A 95 -4.89 6.74 -4.81
N LEU A 96 -5.35 7.32 -3.70
CA LEU A 96 -6.18 6.62 -2.72
C LEU A 96 -7.63 7.03 -2.94
N GLU A 97 -8.45 6.11 -3.44
CA GLU A 97 -9.85 6.36 -3.79
C GLU A 97 -10.76 5.62 -2.82
N SER A 98 -11.71 6.33 -2.18
CA SER A 98 -12.68 5.69 -1.30
C SER A 98 -13.63 4.79 -2.11
N VAL A 99 -13.79 3.55 -1.66
CA VAL A 99 -14.69 2.55 -2.26
C VAL A 99 -15.92 2.25 -1.38
N GLY A 100 -16.16 3.10 -0.37
CA GLY A 100 -17.18 2.87 0.67
C GLY A 100 -16.70 1.93 1.79
N ASP A 101 -17.52 1.79 2.82
CA ASP A 101 -17.25 0.96 4.03
C ASP A 101 -15.88 1.24 4.68
N ASP A 102 -15.49 2.52 4.77
CA ASP A 102 -14.20 2.97 5.33
C ASP A 102 -12.96 2.34 4.66
N ALA A 103 -13.12 1.85 3.42
CA ALA A 103 -12.05 1.25 2.63
C ALA A 103 -11.65 2.13 1.44
N TYR A 104 -10.45 1.85 0.94
CA TYR A 104 -9.82 2.55 -0.16
C TYR A 104 -9.26 1.56 -1.18
N ALA A 105 -9.40 1.87 -2.47
CA ALA A 105 -8.52 1.34 -3.50
C ALA A 105 -7.24 2.17 -3.52
N ILE A 106 -6.09 1.50 -3.66
CA ILE A 106 -4.77 2.15 -3.73
C ILE A 106 -4.25 1.95 -5.15
N ASN A 107 -4.50 2.93 -6.00
CA ASN A 107 -4.23 2.88 -7.44
C ASN A 107 -2.85 3.45 -7.75
N SER A 108 -2.10 2.80 -8.62
CA SER A 108 -0.78 3.29 -9.05
C SER A 108 -0.92 4.41 -10.06
N CYS A 109 -0.03 5.40 -10.01
CA CYS A 109 0.12 6.40 -11.07
C CYS A 109 0.94 5.89 -12.28
N SER A 110 1.54 4.69 -12.17
CA SER A 110 2.22 4.02 -13.28
C SER A 110 1.26 3.23 -14.18
N ASP A 111 1.78 2.71 -15.31
CA ASP A 111 1.03 1.87 -16.27
C ASP A 111 -0.30 2.49 -16.74
N GLY A 112 -0.31 3.82 -16.88
CA GLY A 112 -1.48 4.59 -17.32
C GLY A 112 -2.64 4.60 -16.32
N GLY A 113 -2.39 4.28 -15.05
CA GLY A 113 -3.42 4.23 -14.00
C GLY A 113 -4.24 2.93 -13.98
N ASN A 114 -3.77 1.88 -14.67
CA ASN A 114 -4.52 0.62 -14.82
C ASN A 114 -4.15 -0.45 -13.79
N ALA A 115 -3.33 -0.11 -12.79
CA ALA A 115 -2.87 -1.04 -11.77
C ALA A 115 -3.24 -0.56 -10.36
N GLN A 116 -3.57 -1.49 -9.48
CA GLN A 116 -3.89 -1.23 -8.07
C GLN A 116 -3.21 -2.23 -7.15
N LEU A 117 -3.01 -1.84 -5.90
CA LEU A 117 -2.54 -2.71 -4.83
C LEU A 117 -3.51 -3.88 -4.62
N ASN A 118 -2.98 -5.09 -4.44
CA ASN A 118 -3.78 -6.30 -4.35
C ASN A 118 -3.06 -7.36 -3.52
N VAL A 119 -3.80 -8.12 -2.71
CA VAL A 119 -3.28 -9.33 -2.05
C VAL A 119 -3.45 -10.51 -3.01
N ARG A 120 -2.33 -11.09 -3.45
CA ARG A 120 -2.30 -12.12 -4.49
C ARG A 120 -3.27 -13.26 -4.16
N GLY A 121 -4.21 -13.51 -5.07
CA GLY A 121 -5.17 -14.61 -4.99
C GLY A 121 -6.12 -14.54 -3.78
N ALA A 122 -6.31 -13.36 -3.17
CA ALA A 122 -7.07 -13.20 -1.92
C ALA A 122 -6.55 -14.08 -0.76
N ASN A 123 -5.26 -14.40 -0.78
CA ASN A 123 -4.63 -15.25 0.23
C ASN A 123 -4.66 -14.54 1.60
N ARG A 124 -5.11 -15.26 2.63
CA ARG A 124 -5.27 -14.76 4.00
C ARG A 124 -4.14 -15.14 4.94
N ASP A 125 -3.19 -15.94 4.47
CA ASP A 125 -2.10 -16.47 5.27
C ASP A 125 -0.98 -15.44 5.47
N ILE A 126 -0.23 -15.62 6.56
CA ILE A 126 1.01 -14.88 6.78
C ILE A 126 1.97 -15.13 5.63
N GLY A 127 2.60 -14.08 5.13
CA GLY A 127 3.53 -14.15 4.01
C GLY A 127 2.88 -14.06 2.64
N ALA A 128 1.55 -13.95 2.55
CA ALA A 128 0.86 -13.67 1.29
C ALA A 128 1.45 -12.43 0.61
N GLU A 129 1.74 -12.55 -0.68
CA GLU A 129 2.35 -11.47 -1.45
C GLU A 129 1.35 -10.33 -1.67
N VAL A 130 1.84 -9.11 -1.49
CA VAL A 130 1.15 -7.91 -1.96
C VAL A 130 1.76 -7.52 -3.30
N ILE A 131 0.91 -7.41 -4.31
CA ILE A 131 1.27 -7.17 -5.70
C ILE A 131 0.55 -5.92 -6.23
N THR A 132 0.94 -5.48 -7.41
CA THR A 132 0.06 -4.68 -8.28
C THR A 132 -0.68 -5.59 -9.25
N TRP A 133 -1.98 -5.40 -9.39
CA TRP A 133 -2.84 -6.13 -10.33
C TRP A 133 -3.70 -5.15 -11.13
N VAL A 134 -4.32 -5.62 -12.22
CA VAL A 134 -5.28 -4.78 -12.95
C VAL A 134 -6.41 -4.32 -12.04
N VAL A 135 -6.87 -3.09 -12.25
CA VAL A 135 -7.94 -2.47 -11.45
C VAL A 135 -9.17 -3.39 -11.39
N SER A 136 -9.59 -3.69 -10.17
CA SER A 136 -10.67 -4.60 -9.82
C SER A 136 -11.40 -3.98 -8.61
N PRO A 137 -12.26 -2.99 -8.83
CA PRO A 137 -12.76 -2.10 -7.78
C PRO A 137 -13.63 -2.83 -6.75
N ASP A 138 -14.32 -3.91 -7.15
CA ASP A 138 -15.21 -4.68 -6.27
C ASP A 138 -14.50 -5.82 -5.52
N ALA A 139 -13.19 -6.03 -5.76
CA ALA A 139 -12.44 -7.10 -5.15
C ALA A 139 -12.01 -6.73 -3.72
N ALA A 140 -12.56 -7.40 -2.70
CA ALA A 140 -12.22 -7.15 -1.29
C ALA A 140 -10.73 -7.39 -0.93
N HIS A 141 -9.98 -8.08 -1.78
CA HIS A 141 -8.52 -8.27 -1.64
C HIS A 141 -7.69 -7.19 -2.35
N ALA A 142 -8.35 -6.21 -2.97
CA ALA A 142 -7.77 -4.99 -3.51
C ALA A 142 -8.32 -3.72 -2.84
N GLN A 143 -9.14 -3.88 -1.80
CA GLN A 143 -9.64 -2.80 -0.96
C GLN A 143 -8.94 -2.85 0.39
N PHE A 144 -8.54 -1.70 0.91
CA PHE A 144 -7.76 -1.59 2.13
C PHE A 144 -8.39 -0.60 3.12
N ILE A 145 -8.43 -0.99 4.38
CA ILE A 145 -8.77 -0.11 5.50
C ILE A 145 -7.47 0.59 5.92
N LEU A 146 -7.54 1.90 6.11
CA LEU A 146 -6.41 2.72 6.55
C LEU A 146 -6.65 3.14 8.00
N LYS A 147 -5.95 2.49 8.93
CA LYS A 147 -6.14 2.73 10.36
C LYS A 147 -5.02 3.60 10.89
N ALA A 148 -5.37 4.80 11.38
CA ALA A 148 -4.39 5.71 11.98
C ALA A 148 -3.74 5.10 13.23
N ILE A 149 -2.44 5.37 13.39
CA ILE A 149 -1.62 5.02 14.56
C ILE A 149 -1.45 6.23 15.47
#